data_AF-A0A4Q5LYP8-F1
#
_entry.id   AF-A0A4Q5LYP8-F1
#
_cell.length_a   1.000
_cell.length_b   1.000
_cell.length_c   1.000
_cell.angle_alpha   90.00
_cell.angle_beta   90.00
_cell.angle_gamma   90.00
#
_symmetry.space_group_name_H-M   'P 1'
#
loop_
_entity.id
_entity.type
_entity.pdbx_description
1 polymer ?
#
loop_
_entity_poly.entity_id
_entity_poly.type
_entity_poly.pdbx_seq_one_letter_code
_entity_poly.pdbx_strand_id
1 'polypeptide(L)'
;MEIKKRKPPGRRLIKNMPLRVKWFLSATIGMMLVGYGLSVLSEAGNLKHSKEPFMRWFLLGTYSLIMVNSGLALFGQAIIFKMKIENRKLIKNILKDRDRDRKNKKVLTITKIEPPKAE
;
A
#
# COMPACT_ATOMS: atom_id res chain seq x y z
N MET A 1 -8.51 -29.46 -31.25
CA MET A 1 -7.75 -29.46 -29.97
C MET A 1 -8.17 -28.27 -29.13
N GLU A 2 -9.02 -28.47 -28.12
CA GLU A 2 -9.45 -27.40 -27.22
C GLU A 2 -8.34 -27.05 -26.22
N ILE A 3 -7.77 -25.85 -26.34
CA ILE A 3 -6.75 -25.37 -25.40
C ILE A 3 -7.44 -24.91 -24.10
N LYS A 4 -7.60 -25.86 -23.17
CA LYS A 4 -8.01 -25.61 -21.78
C LYS A 4 -6.94 -24.76 -21.09
N LYS A 5 -7.15 -23.44 -21.02
CA LYS A 5 -6.29 -22.51 -20.26
C LYS A 5 -6.29 -22.87 -18.76
N ARG A 6 -5.33 -23.70 -18.34
CA ARG A 6 -5.07 -23.99 -16.93
C ARG A 6 -4.52 -22.72 -16.25
N LYS A 7 -5.14 -22.29 -15.15
CA LYS A 7 -4.65 -21.17 -14.35
C LYS A 7 -3.30 -21.57 -13.71
N PRO A 8 -2.26 -20.72 -13.76
CA PRO A 8 -0.94 -21.07 -13.26
C PRO A 8 -0.96 -21.36 -11.74
N PRO A 9 -0.29 -22.44 -11.29
CA PRO A 9 -0.44 -23.04 -9.95
C PRO A 9 0.30 -22.30 -8.82
N GLY A 10 0.90 -21.14 -9.08
CA GLY A 10 1.75 -20.42 -8.11
C GLY A 10 1.02 -19.52 -7.10
N ARG A 11 -0.32 -19.58 -6.99
CA ARG A 11 -1.10 -18.57 -6.25
C ARG A 11 -1.42 -18.91 -4.79
N ARG A 12 -0.82 -19.97 -4.23
CA ARG A 12 -1.17 -20.49 -2.88
C ARG A 12 -0.09 -20.30 -1.80
N LEU A 13 1.07 -19.72 -2.12
CA LEU A 13 2.22 -19.76 -1.21
C LEU A 13 2.58 -18.46 -0.47
N ILE A 14 1.90 -17.33 -0.70
CA ILE A 14 2.20 -16.11 0.07
C ILE A 14 1.32 -16.09 1.32
N LYS A 15 1.81 -16.91 2.25
CA LYS A 15 1.52 -17.10 3.67
C LYS A 15 1.08 -15.80 4.36
N ASN A 16 0.02 -15.94 5.16
CA ASN A 16 -0.65 -14.91 5.91
C ASN A 16 0.26 -14.26 6.95
N MET A 17 0.54 -12.98 6.78
CA MET A 17 0.77 -12.04 7.88
C MET A 17 -0.17 -10.86 7.59
N PRO A 18 -0.92 -10.33 8.58
CA PRO A 18 -1.88 -9.29 8.31
C PRO A 18 -1.15 -8.03 7.86
N LEU A 19 -1.12 -7.80 6.54
CA LEU A 19 -0.54 -6.59 5.94
C LEU A 19 -1.18 -5.31 6.51
N ARG A 20 -2.40 -5.42 7.06
CA ARG A 20 -3.08 -4.36 7.81
C ARG A 20 -2.27 -3.90 9.03
N VAL A 21 -1.72 -4.84 9.81
CA VAL A 21 -0.94 -4.53 11.01
C VAL A 21 0.44 -3.98 10.62
N LYS A 22 1.08 -4.55 9.59
CA LYS A 22 2.35 -4.00 9.07
C LYS A 22 2.21 -2.57 8.57
N TRP A 23 1.10 -2.26 7.89
CA TRP A 23 0.81 -0.91 7.43
C TRP A 23 0.52 0.06 8.59
N PHE A 24 -0.34 -0.35 9.51
CA PHE A 24 -0.73 0.49 10.64
C PHE A 24 0.47 0.81 11.53
N LEU A 25 1.29 -0.20 11.83
CA LEU A 25 2.48 -0.04 12.66
C LEU A 25 3.52 0.88 11.99
N SER A 26 3.77 0.72 10.68
CA SER A 26 4.70 1.61 9.96
C SER A 26 4.17 3.05 9.84
N ALA A 27 2.86 3.24 9.67
CA ALA A 27 2.24 4.56 9.66
C ALA A 27 2.30 5.24 11.04
N THR A 28 1.94 4.52 12.11
CA THR A 28 1.97 5.05 13.48
C THR A 28 3.40 5.37 13.92
N ILE A 29 4.37 4.48 13.65
CA ILE A 29 5.78 4.72 13.97
C ILE A 29 6.32 5.92 13.19
N GLY A 30 6.04 6.01 11.88
CA GLY A 30 6.46 7.14 11.06
C GLY A 30 5.91 8.47 11.57
N MET A 31 4.62 8.50 11.92
CA MET A 31 3.96 9.70 12.47
C MET A 31 4.52 10.10 13.83
N MET A 32 4.77 9.13 14.72
CA MET A 32 5.39 9.38 16.03
C MET A 32 6.82 9.91 15.88
N LEU A 33 7.61 9.37 14.95
CA LEU A 33 8.99 9.81 14.71
C LEU A 33 9.04 11.24 14.17
N VAL A 34 8.10 11.61 13.28
CA VAL A 34 7.96 12.98 12.76
C VAL A 34 7.56 13.93 13.89
N GLY A 35 6.57 13.56 14.71
CA GLY A 35 6.14 14.36 15.87
C GLY A 35 7.28 14.58 16.88
N TYR A 36 8.01 13.51 17.21
CA TYR A 36 9.17 13.58 18.09
C TYR A 36 10.28 14.45 17.49
N GLY A 37 10.58 14.30 16.19
CA GLY A 37 11.55 15.15 15.50
C GLY A 37 11.17 16.63 15.54
N LEU A 38 9.89 16.98 15.40
CA LEU A 38 9.38 18.36 15.53
C LEU A 38 9.53 18.91 16.97
N SER A 39 9.31 18.08 17.99
CA SER A 39 9.56 18.48 19.39
C SER A 39 11.04 18.81 19.62
N VAL A 40 11.95 17.95 19.12
CA VAL A 40 13.41 18.20 19.19
C VAL A 40 13.80 19.44 18.39
N LEU A 41 13.12 19.73 17.27
CA LEU A 41 13.32 20.97 16.50
C LEU A 41 12.96 22.21 17.32
N SER A 42 11.83 22.15 18.03
CA SER A 42 11.34 23.24 18.87
C SER A 42 12.29 23.52 20.03
N GLU A 43 12.84 22.47 20.65
CA GLU A 43 13.84 22.60 21.71
C GLU A 43 15.15 23.19 21.18
N ALA A 44 15.61 22.75 20.00
CA ALA A 44 16.77 23.34 19.33
C ALA A 44 16.57 24.85 19.02
N GLY A 45 15.36 25.23 18.60
CA GLY A 45 14.97 26.63 18.39
C GLY A 45 14.99 27.45 19.68
N ASN A 46 14.57 26.88 20.80
CA ASN A 46 14.60 27.55 22.10
C ASN A 46 16.04 27.71 22.64
N LEU A 47 16.92 26.73 22.40
CA LEU A 47 18.35 26.83 22.70
C LEU A 47 19.03 27.94 21.88
N LYS A 48 18.55 28.20 20.66
CA LYS A 48 19.02 29.31 19.83
C LYS A 48 18.81 30.68 20.47
N HIS A 49 17.72 30.84 21.22
CA HIS A 49 17.43 32.07 21.95
C HIS A 49 18.22 32.21 23.26
N SER A 50 18.74 31.10 23.81
CA SER A 50 19.38 31.06 25.13
C SER A 50 20.91 31.26 25.13
N LYS A 51 21.53 31.73 24.03
CA LYS A 51 22.99 31.98 23.88
C LYS A 51 23.90 30.75 24.12
N GLU A 52 23.39 29.54 23.92
CA GLU A 52 24.19 28.30 23.97
C GLU A 52 25.08 28.16 22.71
N PRO A 53 26.18 27.37 22.75
CA PRO A 53 27.13 27.20 21.66
C PRO A 53 26.43 26.87 20.34
N PHE A 54 26.78 27.61 19.30
CA PHE A 54 26.27 27.43 17.92
C PHE A 54 26.27 25.97 17.48
N MET A 55 27.32 25.23 17.83
CA MET A 55 27.47 23.80 17.53
C MET A 55 26.32 22.95 18.11
N ARG A 56 25.87 23.24 19.35
CA ARG A 56 24.83 22.44 20.03
C ARG A 56 23.47 22.64 19.38
N TRP A 57 23.04 23.88 19.15
CA TRP A 57 21.76 24.13 18.48
C TRP A 57 21.75 23.57 17.05
N PHE A 58 22.91 23.62 16.38
CA PHE A 58 22.99 23.28 14.96
C PHE A 58 22.96 21.77 14.80
N LEU A 59 23.74 21.03 15.59
CA LEU A 59 23.66 19.58 15.63
C LEU A 59 22.27 19.09 16.02
N LEU A 60 21.62 19.69 17.04
CA LEU A 60 20.26 19.31 17.43
C LEU A 60 19.24 19.60 16.31
N GLY A 61 19.37 20.73 15.62
CA GLY A 61 18.53 21.06 14.47
C GLY A 61 18.73 20.11 13.29
N THR A 62 19.98 19.80 12.93
CA THR A 62 20.30 18.83 11.88
C THR A 62 19.84 17.42 12.24
N TYR A 63 20.03 17.01 13.49
CA TYR A 63 19.58 15.72 14.00
C TYR A 63 18.05 15.58 13.93
N SER A 64 17.32 16.62 14.34
CA SER A 64 15.87 16.69 14.16
C SER A 64 15.47 16.56 12.69
N LEU A 65 16.16 17.26 11.78
CA LEU A 65 15.88 17.21 10.34
C LEU A 65 16.04 15.78 9.79
N ILE A 66 17.09 15.08 10.21
CA ILE A 66 17.35 13.69 9.84
C ILE A 66 16.24 12.78 10.37
N MET A 67 15.79 13.00 11.62
CA MET A 67 14.69 12.23 12.21
C MET A 67 13.37 12.45 11.49
N VAL A 68 13.02 13.71 11.18
CA VAL A 68 11.79 14.05 10.43
C VAL A 68 11.83 13.45 9.03
N ASN A 69 12.94 13.57 8.31
CA ASN A 69 13.08 12.99 6.96
C ASN A 69 13.02 11.45 6.99
N SER A 70 13.65 10.82 7.98
CA SER A 70 13.58 9.37 8.17
C SER A 70 12.17 8.92 8.51
N GLY A 71 11.46 9.66 9.37
CA GLY A 71 10.06 9.42 9.72
C GLY A 71 9.13 9.55 8.51
N LEU A 72 9.33 10.58 7.68
CA LEU A 72 8.61 10.77 6.42
C LEU A 72 8.86 9.64 5.42
N ALA A 73 10.11 9.16 5.29
CA ALA A 73 10.45 8.05 4.40
C ALA A 73 9.76 6.74 4.83
N LEU A 74 9.75 6.45 6.13
CA LEU A 74 9.04 5.29 6.70
C LEU A 74 7.53 5.42 6.53
N PHE A 75 6.99 6.62 6.74
CA PHE A 75 5.57 6.91 6.52
C PHE A 75 5.17 6.75 5.04
N GLY A 76 6.01 7.19 4.10
CA GLY A 76 5.80 7.00 2.66
C GLY A 76 5.77 5.53 2.26
N GLN A 77 6.68 4.72 2.79
CA GLN A 77 6.67 3.26 2.60
C GLN A 77 5.38 2.63 3.14
N ALA A 78 4.89 3.10 4.29
CA ALA A 78 3.59 2.67 4.81
C ALA A 78 2.49 2.94 3.77
N ILE A 79 2.32 4.18 3.29
CA ILE A 79 1.27 4.51 2.32
C ILE A 79 1.32 3.60 1.09
N ILE A 80 2.51 3.35 0.55
CA ILE A 80 2.70 2.45 -0.61
C ILE A 80 2.20 1.04 -0.29
N PHE A 81 2.49 0.51 0.90
CA PHE A 81 1.95 -0.78 1.33
C PHE A 81 0.41 -0.79 1.40
N LYS A 82 -0.23 0.28 1.89
CA LYS A 82 -1.70 0.43 1.88
C LYS A 82 -2.25 0.37 0.46
N MET A 83 -1.69 1.21 -0.43
CA MET A 83 -2.13 1.28 -1.83
C MET A 83 -1.96 -0.06 -2.54
N LYS A 84 -0.86 -0.78 -2.28
CA LYS A 84 -0.61 -2.10 -2.87
C LYS A 84 -1.64 -3.15 -2.43
N ILE A 85 -2.13 -3.08 -1.19
CA ILE A 85 -3.20 -3.96 -0.68
C ILE A 85 -4.51 -3.65 -1.40
N GLU A 86 -4.86 -2.37 -1.52
CA GLU A 86 -6.10 -1.90 -2.13
C GLU A 86 -6.14 -2.19 -3.63
N ASN A 87 -5.07 -1.86 -4.35
CA ASN A 87 -4.91 -2.18 -5.77
C ASN A 87 -5.01 -3.68 -6.06
N ARG A 88 -4.48 -4.54 -5.17
CA ARG A 88 -4.64 -6.00 -5.32
C ARG A 88 -6.08 -6.47 -5.20
N LYS A 89 -6.92 -5.80 -4.40
CA LYS A 89 -8.36 -6.12 -4.30
C LYS A 89 -9.11 -5.65 -5.54
N LEU A 90 -8.85 -4.41 -5.98
CA LEU A 90 -9.48 -3.84 -7.18
C LEU A 90 -9.19 -4.69 -8.43
N ILE A 91 -7.92 -5.03 -8.66
CA ILE A 91 -7.53 -5.88 -9.81
C ILE A 91 -8.19 -7.26 -9.73
N LYS A 92 -8.32 -7.87 -8.54
CA LYS A 92 -9.02 -9.16 -8.39
C LYS A 92 -10.50 -9.06 -8.76
N ASN A 93 -11.19 -7.99 -8.37
CA ASN A 93 -12.60 -7.79 -8.69
C ASN A 93 -12.81 -7.52 -10.18
N ILE A 94 -11.99 -6.65 -10.77
CA ILE A 94 -12.04 -6.35 -12.21
C ILE A 94 -11.79 -7.63 -13.04
N LEU A 95 -10.79 -8.43 -12.66
CA LEU A 95 -10.54 -9.70 -13.33
C LEU A 95 -11.67 -10.72 -13.17
N LYS A 96 -12.38 -10.72 -12.03
CA LYS A 96 -13.54 -11.60 -11.78
C LYS A 96 -14.73 -11.20 -12.65
N ASP A 97 -14.97 -9.90 -12.81
CA ASP A 97 -16.06 -9.40 -13.66
C ASP A 97 -15.79 -9.65 -15.15
N ARG A 98 -14.54 -9.54 -15.60
CA ARG A 98 -14.16 -9.94 -16.98
C ARG A 98 -14.37 -11.44 -17.24
N ASP A 99 -14.14 -12.30 -16.26
CA ASP A 99 -14.39 -13.75 -16.39
C ASP A 99 -15.90 -14.04 -16.46
N ARG A 100 -16.72 -13.32 -15.68
CA ARG A 100 -18.19 -13.39 -15.76
C ARG A 100 -18.73 -12.95 -17.11
N ASP A 101 -18.29 -11.78 -17.60
CA ASP A 101 -18.74 -11.25 -18.90
C ASP A 101 -18.43 -12.23 -20.05
N ARG A 102 -17.21 -12.80 -20.04
CA ARG A 102 -16.81 -13.80 -21.03
C ARG A 102 -17.66 -15.08 -20.98
N LYS A 103 -18.03 -15.54 -19.78
CA LYS A 103 -18.95 -16.68 -19.64
C LYS A 103 -20.34 -16.33 -20.15
N ASN A 104 -20.86 -15.15 -19.81
CA ASN A 104 -22.19 -14.72 -20.21
C ASN A 104 -22.31 -14.59 -21.75
N LYS A 105 -21.30 -14.00 -22.40
CA LYS A 105 -21.22 -13.96 -23.88
C LYS A 105 -21.22 -15.35 -24.52
N LYS A 106 -20.49 -16.31 -23.95
CA LYS A 106 -20.49 -17.69 -24.45
C LYS A 106 -21.87 -18.34 -24.34
N VAL A 107 -22.56 -18.16 -23.22
CA VAL A 107 -23.92 -18.70 -23.02
C VAL A 107 -24.89 -18.11 -24.04
N LEU A 108 -24.90 -16.78 -24.21
CA LEU A 108 -25.75 -16.09 -25.19
C LEU A 108 -25.48 -16.52 -26.64
N THR A 109 -24.23 -16.91 -26.93
CA THR A 109 -23.87 -17.44 -28.24
C THR A 109 -24.45 -18.84 -28.42
N ILE A 110 -24.39 -19.71 -27.41
CA ILE A 110 -24.94 -21.08 -27.48
C ILE A 110 -26.47 -21.06 -27.65
N THR A 111 -27.20 -20.28 -26.85
CA THR A 111 -28.67 -20.19 -26.98
C THR A 111 -29.13 -19.57 -28.29
N LYS A 112 -28.28 -18.81 -29.00
CA LYS A 112 -28.63 -18.26 -30.32
C LYS A 112 -28.41 -19.26 -31.46
N ILE A 113 -27.61 -20.31 -31.25
CA ILE A 113 -27.27 -21.31 -32.27
C ILE A 113 -28.22 -22.50 -32.22
N GLU A 114 -28.83 -22.79 -31.07
CA GLU A 114 -29.90 -23.79 -30.98
C GLU A 114 -31.17 -23.23 -31.65
N PRO A 115 -31.64 -23.79 -32.78
CA PRO A 115 -32.94 -23.43 -33.30
C PRO A 115 -34.01 -23.80 -32.25
N PRO A 116 -35.10 -23.01 -32.12
CA PRO A 116 -36.21 -23.37 -31.25
C PRO A 116 -36.61 -24.80 -31.59
N LYS A 117 -36.52 -25.68 -30.58
CA LYS A 117 -36.82 -27.09 -30.69
C LYS A 117 -38.19 -27.20 -31.35
N ALA A 118 -38.20 -27.62 -32.61
CA ALA A 118 -39.43 -27.80 -33.37
C ALA A 118 -40.22 -28.89 -32.64
N GLU A 119 -41.29 -28.46 -31.97
CA GLU A 119 -42.35 -29.31 -31.46
C GLU A 119 -43.18 -29.89 -32.62
#